data_AF-A0A527HKR6-F1
#
_entry.id   AF-A0A527HKR6-F1
#
_cell.length_a   1.000
_cell.length_b   1.000
_cell.length_c   1.000
_cell.angle_alpha   90.00
_cell.angle_beta   90.00
_cell.angle_gamma   90.00
#
_symmetry.space_group_name_H-M   'P 1'
#
loop_
_entity.id
_entity.type
_entity.pdbx_description
1 polymer ?
#
loop_
_entity_poly.entity_id
_entity_poly.type
_entity_poly.pdbx_seq_one_letter_code
_entity_poly.pdbx_strand_id
1 'polypeptide(L)'
;CDKAAEKGIVPRAISAEEIIERTLYPLVNEGAKILEEGIAARASDIDVVWVNGYGFPIGKGGPMFWAGLEGPARIIERLEYWHQRTGKDVFKPAPLLMRMAETGSWNGDAIA
;
A
#
# COMPACT_ATOMS: atom_id res chain seq x y z
N CYS A 1 -28.34 -0.94 4.65
CA CYS A 1 -28.56 -1.39 6.04
C CYS A 1 -28.97 -0.19 6.87
N ASP A 2 -29.70 -0.41 7.97
CA ASP A 2 -30.26 0.66 8.80
C ASP A 2 -29.15 1.59 9.35
N LYS A 3 -27.98 1.03 9.68
CA LYS A 3 -26.79 1.78 10.12
C LYS A 3 -26.22 2.77 9.11
N ALA A 4 -26.34 2.49 7.81
CA ALA A 4 -25.90 3.43 6.78
C ALA A 4 -26.88 4.59 6.63
N ALA A 5 -28.19 4.30 6.71
CA ALA A 5 -29.25 5.29 6.65
C ALA A 5 -29.19 6.25 7.86
N GLU A 6 -28.97 5.72 9.07
CA GLU A 6 -28.73 6.51 10.30
C GLU A 6 -27.59 7.54 10.12
N LYS A 7 -26.57 7.21 9.32
CA LYS A 7 -25.40 8.07 9.07
C LYS A 7 -25.50 8.91 7.79
N GLY A 8 -26.63 8.89 7.10
CA GLY A 8 -26.80 9.59 5.81
C GLY A 8 -25.87 9.06 4.70
N ILE A 9 -25.37 7.83 4.82
CA ILE A 9 -24.46 7.22 3.86
C ILE A 9 -25.30 6.55 2.77
N VAL A 10 -25.24 7.10 1.57
CA VAL A 10 -25.86 6.48 0.39
C VAL A 10 -24.94 5.34 -0.10
N PRO A 11 -25.42 4.08 -0.12
CA PRO A 11 -24.65 2.97 -0.65
C PRO A 11 -24.34 3.18 -2.13
N ARG A 12 -23.16 2.74 -2.54
CA ARG A 12 -22.77 2.69 -3.95
C ARG A 12 -22.09 1.36 -4.23
N ALA A 13 -22.05 0.96 -5.50
CA ALA A 13 -21.20 -0.14 -5.93
C ALA A 13 -19.73 0.20 -5.66
N ILE A 14 -18.99 -0.79 -5.16
CA ILE A 14 -17.54 -0.74 -4.95
C ILE A 14 -16.97 -1.91 -5.73
N SER A 15 -16.12 -1.63 -6.71
CA SER A 15 -15.50 -2.68 -7.54
C SER A 15 -14.41 -3.41 -6.76
N ALA A 16 -14.01 -4.59 -7.26
CA ALA A 16 -12.91 -5.35 -6.66
C ALA A 16 -11.59 -4.55 -6.70
N GLU A 17 -11.36 -3.81 -7.79
CA GLU A 17 -10.20 -2.95 -7.99
C GLU A 17 -10.18 -1.85 -6.92
N GLU A 18 -11.31 -1.17 -6.70
CA GLU A 18 -11.39 -0.15 -5.66
C GLU A 18 -11.11 -0.74 -4.26
N ILE A 19 -11.61 -1.96 -3.97
CA ILE A 19 -11.32 -2.62 -2.70
C ILE A 19 -9.81 -2.80 -2.53
N ILE A 20 -9.14 -3.35 -3.56
CA ILE A 20 -7.69 -3.54 -3.57
C ILE A 20 -6.96 -2.20 -3.37
N GLU A 21 -7.31 -1.18 -4.12
CA GLU A 21 -6.68 0.14 -4.04
C GLU A 21 -6.80 0.74 -2.64
N ARG A 22 -7.96 0.57 -1.99
CA ARG A 22 -8.23 1.20 -0.70
C ARG A 22 -7.74 0.38 0.49
N THR A 23 -7.42 -0.90 0.32
CA THR A 23 -6.94 -1.77 1.39
C THR A 23 -5.47 -2.14 1.25
N LEU A 24 -5.03 -2.57 0.05
CA LEU A 24 -3.67 -3.07 -0.15
C LEU A 24 -2.67 -1.96 -0.48
N TYR A 25 -3.05 -0.91 -1.21
CA TYR A 25 -2.09 0.14 -1.53
C TYR A 25 -1.65 0.95 -0.30
N PRO A 26 -2.53 1.32 0.65
CA PRO A 26 -2.10 1.93 1.92
C PRO A 26 -1.24 1.00 2.76
N LEU A 27 -1.46 -0.31 2.69
CA LEU A 27 -0.65 -1.31 3.39
C LEU A 27 0.78 -1.34 2.83
N VAL A 28 0.93 -1.38 1.50
CA VAL A 28 2.24 -1.26 0.83
C VAL A 28 2.91 0.07 1.17
N ASN A 29 2.13 1.15 1.13
CA ASN A 29 2.61 2.49 1.46
C ASN A 29 3.14 2.58 2.90
N GLU A 30 2.45 1.94 3.84
CA GLU A 30 2.89 1.87 5.23
C GLU A 30 4.15 1.00 5.38
N GLY A 31 4.22 -0.12 4.66
CA GLY A 31 5.44 -0.92 4.59
C GLY A 31 6.65 -0.12 4.10
N ALA A 32 6.46 0.76 3.12
CA ALA A 32 7.51 1.66 2.65
C ALA A 32 7.96 2.67 3.73
N LYS A 33 7.05 3.20 4.55
CA LYS A 33 7.40 4.07 5.68
C LYS A 33 8.15 3.31 6.77
N ILE A 34 7.69 2.11 7.12
CA ILE A 34 8.35 1.23 8.11
C ILE A 34 9.81 0.97 7.74
N LEU A 35 10.11 0.80 6.45
CA LEU A 35 11.47 0.67 5.94
C LEU A 35 12.26 1.98 6.03
N GLU A 36 11.66 3.11 5.65
CA GLU A 36 12.31 4.43 5.72
C GLU A 36 12.62 4.86 7.16
N GLU A 37 11.76 4.50 8.12
CA GLU A 37 11.95 4.71 9.55
C GLU A 37 12.93 3.73 10.19
N GLY A 38 13.41 2.72 9.44
CA GLY A 38 14.36 1.71 9.93
C GLY A 38 13.76 0.73 10.96
N ILE A 39 12.43 0.62 11.04
CA ILE A 39 11.74 -0.33 11.93
C ILE A 39 11.92 -1.76 11.42
N ALA A 40 11.86 -1.96 10.10
CA ALA A 40 12.23 -3.21 9.45
C ALA A 40 13.54 -3.02 8.69
N ALA A 41 14.42 -4.03 8.73
CA ALA A 41 15.71 -3.96 8.05
C ALA A 41 15.59 -4.15 6.54
N ARG A 42 14.62 -4.97 6.08
CA ARG A 42 14.44 -5.33 4.66
C ARG A 42 12.96 -5.48 4.32
N ALA A 43 12.61 -5.22 3.06
CA ALA A 43 11.26 -5.46 2.55
C ALA A 43 10.80 -6.93 2.73
N SER A 44 11.74 -7.88 2.61
CA SER A 44 11.44 -9.29 2.84
C SER A 44 11.04 -9.61 4.28
N ASP A 45 11.52 -8.84 5.26
CA ASP A 45 11.15 -9.05 6.67
C ASP A 45 9.66 -8.72 6.88
N ILE A 46 9.18 -7.66 6.21
CA ILE A 46 7.76 -7.30 6.19
C ILE A 46 6.94 -8.40 5.50
N ASP A 47 7.41 -8.90 4.35
CA ASP A 47 6.72 -9.95 3.61
C ASP A 47 6.57 -11.24 4.43
N VAL A 48 7.63 -11.66 5.14
CA VAL A 48 7.62 -12.85 6.00
C VAL A 48 6.59 -12.70 7.12
N VAL A 49 6.49 -11.53 7.75
CA VAL A 49 5.48 -11.25 8.78
C VAL A 49 4.07 -11.33 8.21
N TRP A 50 3.83 -10.78 7.02
CA TRP A 50 2.50 -10.81 6.41
C TRP A 50 2.05 -12.20 5.97
N VAL A 51 2.97 -13.00 5.43
CA VAL A 51 2.67 -14.39 5.03
C VAL A 51 2.39 -15.26 6.24
N ASN A 52 3.25 -15.21 7.27
CA ASN A 52 3.17 -16.12 8.41
C ASN A 52 2.26 -15.64 9.55
N GLY A 53 2.04 -14.32 9.67
CA GLY A 53 1.26 -13.72 10.75
C GLY A 53 -0.15 -13.30 10.36
N TYR A 54 -0.35 -12.84 9.12
CA TYR A 54 -1.60 -12.23 8.67
C TYR A 54 -2.26 -12.99 7.49
N GLY A 55 -1.67 -14.09 7.04
CA GLY A 55 -2.24 -14.94 6.00
C GLY A 55 -2.20 -14.33 4.60
N PHE A 56 -1.23 -13.46 4.30
CA PHE A 56 -1.03 -12.97 2.94
C PHE A 56 -0.76 -14.16 1.99
N PRO A 57 -1.35 -14.20 0.78
CA PRO A 57 -1.24 -15.37 -0.10
C PRO A 57 0.23 -15.68 -0.48
N ILE A 58 0.75 -16.82 -0.04
CA ILE A 58 2.15 -17.22 -0.27
C ILE A 58 2.54 -17.26 -1.75
N GLY A 59 1.62 -17.63 -2.64
CA GLY A 59 1.83 -17.64 -4.09
C GLY A 59 1.98 -16.25 -4.71
N LYS A 60 1.70 -15.19 -3.95
CA LYS A 60 1.94 -13.79 -4.31
C LYS A 60 3.17 -13.21 -3.61
N GLY A 61 3.97 -14.04 -2.91
CA GLY A 61 5.08 -13.58 -2.07
C GLY A 61 4.55 -12.93 -0.80
N GLY A 62 4.84 -11.65 -0.60
CA GLY A 62 4.22 -10.79 0.40
C GLY A 62 3.81 -9.44 -0.21
N PRO A 63 3.26 -8.51 0.58
CA PRO A 63 2.79 -7.22 0.06
C PRO A 63 3.88 -6.38 -0.63
N MET A 64 5.11 -6.38 -0.13
CA MET A 64 6.22 -5.61 -0.71
C MET A 64 6.68 -6.21 -2.03
N PHE A 65 6.80 -7.54 -2.10
CA PHE A 65 7.04 -8.25 -3.36
C PHE A 65 5.90 -8.06 -4.36
N TRP A 66 4.64 -8.22 -3.92
CA TRP A 66 3.46 -8.05 -4.76
C TRP A 66 3.35 -6.65 -5.34
N ALA A 67 3.73 -5.61 -4.58
CA ALA A 67 3.75 -4.23 -5.07
C ALA A 67 4.69 -4.04 -6.26
N GLY A 68 5.81 -4.76 -6.31
CA GLY A 68 6.70 -4.78 -7.47
C GLY A 68 6.03 -5.39 -8.72
N LEU A 69 5.19 -6.41 -8.53
CA LEU A 69 4.45 -7.06 -9.62
C LEU A 69 3.24 -6.24 -10.09
N GLU A 70 2.54 -5.60 -9.16
CA GLU A 70 1.37 -4.74 -9.44
C GLU A 70 1.75 -3.47 -10.20
N GLY A 71 3.00 -3.02 -10.03
CA GLY A 71 3.54 -1.81 -10.66
C GLY A 71 3.53 -0.64 -9.67
N PRO A 72 4.67 -0.27 -9.09
CA PRO A 72 4.75 0.82 -8.11
C PRO A 72 4.19 2.16 -8.61
N ALA A 73 4.40 2.48 -9.90
CA ALA A 73 3.85 3.68 -10.52
C ALA A 73 2.31 3.73 -10.47
N ARG A 74 1.64 2.59 -10.72
CA ARG A 74 0.18 2.48 -10.61
C ARG A 74 -0.27 2.66 -9.16
N ILE A 75 0.44 2.06 -8.21
CA ILE A 75 0.13 2.19 -6.79
C ILE A 75 0.20 3.66 -6.37
N ILE A 76 1.24 4.40 -6.77
CA ILE A 76 1.40 5.83 -6.48
C ILE A 76 0.26 6.64 -7.08
N GLU A 77 -0.05 6.47 -8.37
CA GLU A 77 -1.13 7.19 -9.04
C GLU A 77 -2.47 7.02 -8.31
N ARG A 78 -2.79 5.78 -7.91
CA ARG A 78 -4.06 5.50 -7.22
C ARG A 78 -4.05 5.99 -5.77
N LEU A 79 -2.91 5.95 -5.08
CA LEU A 79 -2.75 6.58 -3.76
C LEU A 79 -3.00 8.09 -3.84
N GLU A 80 -2.40 8.80 -4.80
CA GLU A 80 -2.63 10.22 -5.02
C GLU A 80 -4.10 10.53 -5.32
N TYR A 81 -4.75 9.73 -6.18
CA TYR A 81 -6.18 9.85 -6.46
C TYR A 81 -7.02 9.77 -5.17
N TRP A 82 -6.77 8.77 -4.32
CA TRP A 82 -7.50 8.61 -3.06
C TRP A 82 -7.15 9.68 -2.03
N HIS A 83 -5.91 10.17 -2.00
CA HIS A 83 -5.51 11.28 -1.15
C HIS A 83 -6.24 12.57 -1.53
N GLN A 84 -6.27 12.93 -2.81
CA GLN A 84 -7.01 14.10 -3.31
C GLN A 84 -8.51 14.00 -3.01
N ARG A 85 -9.08 12.80 -3.13
CA ARG A 85 -10.53 12.57 -2.93
C ARG A 85 -10.96 12.52 -1.48
N THR A 86 -10.08 12.10 -0.56
CA THR A 86 -10.43 11.86 0.85
C THR A 86 -9.72 12.76 1.85
N GLY A 87 -8.61 13.39 1.46
CA GLY A 87 -7.73 14.17 2.32
C GLY A 87 -6.99 13.35 3.39
N LYS A 88 -7.04 12.01 3.35
CA LYS A 88 -6.45 11.17 4.40
C LYS A 88 -4.98 10.86 4.13
N ASP A 89 -4.14 11.00 5.14
CA ASP A 89 -2.68 10.80 5.04
C ASP A 89 -2.26 9.35 4.76
N VAL A 90 -3.10 8.36 5.08
CA VAL A 90 -2.83 6.96 4.73
C VAL A 90 -2.65 6.75 3.22
N PHE A 91 -3.23 7.63 2.41
CA PHE A 91 -3.12 7.62 0.95
C PHE A 91 -2.00 8.51 0.41
N LYS A 92 -1.28 9.27 1.25
CA LYS A 92 -0.16 10.09 0.77
C LYS A 92 1.02 9.17 0.42
N PRO A 93 1.51 9.13 -0.83
CA PRO A 93 2.61 8.24 -1.21
C PRO A 93 3.88 8.49 -0.38
N ALA A 94 4.50 7.42 0.10
CA ALA A 94 5.76 7.46 0.83
C ALA A 94 6.93 7.77 -0.11
N PRO A 95 7.96 8.54 0.33
CA PRO A 95 9.12 8.82 -0.50
C PRO A 95 9.85 7.57 -1.00
N LEU A 96 9.99 6.54 -0.16
CA LEU A 96 10.60 5.28 -0.57
C LEU A 96 9.79 4.55 -1.65
N LEU A 97 8.45 4.61 -1.61
CA LEU A 97 7.61 4.03 -2.67
C LEU A 97 7.82 4.74 -4.01
N MET A 98 7.97 6.07 -3.99
CA MET A 98 8.30 6.85 -5.19
C MET A 98 9.68 6.46 -5.74
N ARG A 99 10.70 6.34 -4.88
CA ARG A 99 12.03 5.84 -5.28
C ARG A 99 11.99 4.42 -5.82
N MET A 100 11.19 3.53 -5.23
CA MET A 100 11.00 2.15 -5.72
C MET A 100 10.44 2.14 -7.15
N ALA A 101 9.53 3.07 -7.49
CA ALA A 101 8.99 3.18 -8.85
C ALA A 101 10.04 3.60 -9.88
N GLU A 102 11.03 4.38 -9.47
CA GLU A 102 12.12 4.85 -10.34
C GLU A 102 13.27 3.83 -10.44
N THR A 103 13.60 3.17 -9.33
CA THR A 103 14.82 2.36 -9.19
C THR A 103 14.57 0.86 -9.25
N GLY A 104 13.32 0.42 -9.03
CA GLY A 104 12.98 -0.99 -8.86
C GLY A 104 13.50 -1.62 -7.57
N SER A 105 13.96 -0.81 -6.61
CA SER A 105 14.53 -1.27 -5.33
C SER A 105 13.89 -0.64 -4.11
N TRP A 106 13.68 -1.46 -3.07
CA TRP A 106 13.23 -1.02 -1.74
C TRP A 106 14.39 -0.54 -0.86
N ASN A 107 15.62 -0.54 -1.36
CA ASN A 107 16.77 -0.08 -0.58
C ASN A 107 16.71 1.45 -0.46
N GLY A 108 16.70 1.93 0.78
CA GLY A 108 16.71 3.35 1.10
C GLY A 108 18.08 4.02 0.99
N ASP A 109 19.10 3.33 0.47
CA ASP A 109 20.43 3.88 0.33
C ASP A 109 20.37 5.09 -0.60
N ALA A 110 20.49 6.27 0.00
CA ALA A 110 20.82 7.48 -0.71
C ALA A 110 22.07 7.17 -1.54
N ILE A 111 21.96 7.36 -2.85
CA ILE A 111 23.11 7.49 -3.74
C ILE A 111 24.05 8.49 -3.07
N ALA A 112 25.21 8.00 -2.60
CA ALA A 112 26.26 8.81 -2.03
C ALA A 112 26.75 9.87 -3.04
#